data_AF-A0A7N2MQU3-F1
#
_entry.id   AF-A0A7N2MQU3-F1
#
_cell.length_a   1.000
_cell.length_b   1.000
_cell.length_c   1.000
_cell.angle_alpha   90.00
_cell.angle_beta   90.00
_cell.angle_gamma   90.00
#
_symmetry.space_group_name_H-M   'P 1'
#
loop_
_entity.id
_entity.type
_entity.pdbx_description
1 polymer ?
#
loop_
_entity_poly.entity_id
_entity_poly.type
_entity_poly.pdbx_seq_one_letter_code
_entity_poly.pdbx_strand_id
1 'polypeptide(L)'
;MHRHIQFEVGAGFTVRFWQDIWCGDASLCVLYPRLFLLSRNKEASVSELMKFPNGVLFWDLTFRRYSEDWDLESFYSLMSRIYGASLKGVGDDKMCWKPARGKGFTVHSYYQVLTNSVDQSFPWKTVWKSKVLSRVAFFVWTAALGNILTIDNLRKRQILILDWCCMCKRNGESVDHLLIHCPIAFDLWSMVFTLFGIHWVMSKTVVDLLACWQGKLGGIGIRLFGWLCPIV
;
A
#
# COMPACT_ATOMS: atom_id res chain seq x y z
N MET A 1 7.25 -7.84 1.83
CA MET A 1 6.98 -8.57 3.09
C MET A 1 8.09 -8.37 4.12
N HIS A 2 9.38 -8.57 3.76
CA HIS A 2 10.52 -8.49 4.68
C HIS A 2 10.73 -7.17 5.45
N ARG A 3 10.20 -6.03 4.98
CA ARG A 3 10.37 -4.72 5.64
C ARG A 3 9.76 -4.62 7.04
N HIS A 4 8.79 -5.47 7.37
CA HIS A 4 8.04 -5.42 8.64
C HIS A 4 8.37 -6.58 9.57
N ILE A 5 9.37 -7.39 9.22
CA ILE A 5 9.85 -8.51 10.03
C ILE A 5 11.15 -8.09 10.71
N GLN A 6 11.29 -8.46 11.98
CA GLN A 6 12.51 -8.33 12.77
C GLN A 6 12.73 -9.65 13.52
N PHE A 7 13.95 -9.95 13.92
CA PHE A 7 14.29 -11.14 14.68
C PHE A 7 14.81 -10.78 16.06
N GLU A 8 14.31 -11.47 17.08
CA GLU A 8 14.90 -11.54 18.40
C GLU A 8 15.84 -12.75 18.41
N VAL A 9 17.13 -12.51 18.66
CA VAL A 9 18.16 -13.56 18.62
C VAL A 9 18.20 -14.29 19.94
N GLY A 10 18.00 -15.61 19.90
CA GLY A 10 18.28 -16.53 21.00
C GLY A 10 19.67 -17.10 20.86
N ALA A 11 19.75 -18.36 20.41
CA ALA A 11 21.01 -19.02 20.07
C ALA A 11 21.57 -18.58 18.70
N GLY A 12 20.75 -17.99 17.82
CA GLY A 12 21.18 -17.37 16.56
C GLY A 12 21.33 -18.33 15.37
N PHE A 13 20.79 -19.54 15.44
CA PHE A 13 20.93 -20.55 14.38
C PHE A 13 20.16 -20.22 13.10
N THR A 14 19.03 -19.52 13.22
CA THR A 14 18.12 -19.25 12.09
C THR A 14 18.19 -17.82 11.58
N VAL A 15 18.86 -16.94 12.33
CA VAL A 15 19.00 -15.52 12.00
C VAL A 15 20.28 -15.30 11.24
N ARG A 16 20.21 -14.79 10.00
CA ARG A 16 21.39 -14.43 9.22
C ARG A 16 21.96 -13.11 9.69
N PHE A 17 23.26 -13.09 9.96
CA PHE A 17 23.94 -11.95 10.56
C PHE A 17 23.79 -10.68 9.69
N TRP A 18 23.98 -10.79 8.37
CA TRP A 18 24.00 -9.62 7.50
C TRP A 18 22.62 -9.22 6.95
N GLN A 19 21.79 -10.20 6.58
CA GLN A 19 20.57 -10.00 5.80
C GLN A 19 19.34 -9.74 6.67
N ASP A 20 19.26 -10.35 7.85
CA ASP A 20 18.08 -10.24 8.68
C ASP A 20 18.16 -9.02 9.61
N ILE A 21 17.01 -8.45 9.96
CA ILE A 21 16.93 -7.32 10.87
C ILE A 21 16.87 -7.88 12.27
N TRP A 22 17.99 -7.89 12.99
CA TRP A 22 18.04 -8.41 14.37
C TRP A 22 18.70 -7.44 15.36
N CYS A 23 19.40 -6.41 14.85
CA CYS A 23 20.03 -5.38 15.66
C CYS A 23 19.75 -3.97 15.09
N GLY A 24 18.69 -3.33 15.60
CA GLY A 24 18.20 -2.02 15.14
C GLY A 24 17.05 -2.14 14.13
N ASP A 25 16.94 -1.16 13.22
CA ASP A 25 15.76 -1.01 12.36
C ASP A 25 15.94 -1.50 10.91
N ALA A 26 17.17 -1.77 10.50
CA ALA A 26 17.53 -2.25 9.16
C ALA A 26 18.58 -3.37 9.24
N SER A 27 18.75 -4.11 8.15
CA SER A 27 19.75 -5.19 8.07
C SER A 27 21.16 -4.62 7.97
N LEU A 28 22.14 -5.35 8.50
CA LEU A 28 23.53 -4.88 8.53
C LEU A 28 24.12 -4.74 7.12
N CYS A 29 23.68 -5.53 6.14
CA CYS A 29 24.12 -5.39 4.74
C CYS A 29 23.64 -4.09 4.07
N VAL A 30 22.49 -3.55 4.50
CA VAL A 30 21.96 -2.27 4.02
C VAL A 30 22.67 -1.11 4.70
N LEU A 31 22.95 -1.22 6.01
CA LEU A 31 23.61 -0.18 6.78
C LEU A 31 25.12 -0.09 6.46
N TYR A 32 25.77 -1.22 6.22
CA TYR A 32 27.22 -1.32 6.03
C TYR A 32 27.57 -2.08 4.73
N PRO A 33 27.16 -1.58 3.55
CA PRO A 33 27.27 -2.31 2.29
C PRO A 33 28.72 -2.62 1.91
N ARG A 34 29.68 -1.72 2.22
CA ARG A 34 31.11 -1.97 1.97
C ARG A 34 31.66 -3.11 2.83
N LEU A 35 31.36 -3.14 4.12
CA LEU A 35 31.79 -4.21 5.02
C LEU A 35 31.14 -5.54 4.64
N PHE A 36 29.86 -5.53 4.26
CA PHE A 36 29.18 -6.70 3.72
C PHE A 36 29.87 -7.24 2.47
N LEU A 37 30.23 -6.39 1.51
CA LEU A 37 30.95 -6.79 0.29
C LEU A 37 32.29 -7.46 0.60
N LEU A 38 33.01 -6.95 1.60
CA LEU A 38 34.30 -7.47 2.06
C LEU A 38 34.18 -8.72 2.94
N SER A 39 33.02 -8.98 3.54
CA SER A 39 32.82 -10.15 4.40
C SER A 39 33.03 -11.45 3.63
N ARG A 40 33.71 -12.40 4.26
CA ARG A 40 33.88 -13.77 3.72
C ARG A 40 32.60 -14.58 3.89
N ASN A 41 31.90 -14.37 5.01
CA ASN A 41 30.76 -15.16 5.44
C ASN A 41 29.47 -14.35 5.30
N LYS A 42 29.06 -14.08 4.06
CA LYS A 42 27.89 -13.24 3.79
C LYS A 42 26.60 -13.89 4.25
N GLU A 43 26.47 -15.20 4.11
CA GLU A 43 25.26 -15.95 4.46
C GLU A 43 25.30 -16.57 5.86
N ALA A 44 26.32 -16.22 6.67
CA ALA A 44 26.46 -16.81 8.00
C ALA A 44 25.30 -16.45 8.92
N SER A 45 24.93 -17.42 9.76
CA SER A 45 24.02 -17.20 10.87
C SER A 45 24.70 -16.36 11.96
N VAL A 46 23.91 -15.83 12.88
CA VAL A 46 24.43 -15.17 14.09
C VAL A 46 25.21 -16.19 14.94
N SER A 47 24.74 -17.42 15.07
CA SER A 47 25.40 -18.47 15.87
C SER A 47 26.79 -18.85 15.36
N GLU A 48 27.04 -18.75 14.05
CA GLU A 48 28.36 -19.06 13.46
C GLU A 48 29.41 -17.99 13.79
N LEU A 49 28.99 -16.74 13.96
CA LEU A 49 29.88 -15.61 14.21
C LEU A 49 29.93 -15.21 15.68
N MET A 50 28.92 -15.57 16.47
CA MET A 50 28.79 -15.28 17.89
C MET A 50 29.50 -16.34 18.73
N LYS A 51 30.50 -15.93 19.53
CA LYS A 51 31.26 -16.80 20.44
C LYS A 51 31.23 -16.23 21.87
N PHE A 52 31.46 -17.10 22.85
CA PHE A 52 31.53 -16.71 24.26
C PHE A 52 32.81 -17.22 24.94
N PRO A 53 34.02 -16.81 24.48
CA PRO A 53 35.25 -17.12 25.20
C PRO A 53 35.16 -16.58 26.63
N ASN A 54 35.30 -17.46 27.62
CA ASN A 54 35.18 -17.13 29.04
C ASN A 54 33.85 -16.46 29.43
N GLY A 55 32.76 -16.77 28.69
CA GLY A 55 31.43 -16.22 28.96
C GLY A 55 31.22 -14.77 28.48
N VAL A 56 32.21 -14.17 27.81
CA VAL A 56 32.11 -12.82 27.24
C VAL A 56 31.80 -12.92 25.75
N LEU A 57 30.80 -12.17 25.29
CA LEU A 57 30.44 -12.10 23.87
C LEU A 57 31.66 -11.67 23.03
N PHE A 58 31.93 -12.42 21.97
CA PHE A 58 32.97 -12.15 20.99
C PHE A 58 32.43 -12.43 19.59
N TRP A 59 32.66 -11.51 18.65
CA TRP A 59 32.26 -11.66 17.25
C TRP A 59 33.45 -12.07 16.36
N ASP A 60 33.37 -13.23 15.74
CA ASP A 60 34.39 -13.75 14.80
C ASP A 60 34.10 -13.31 13.36
N LEU A 61 34.29 -12.02 13.08
CA LEU A 61 34.06 -11.46 11.75
C LEU A 61 35.32 -11.55 10.89
N THR A 62 35.22 -12.21 9.73
CA THR A 62 36.33 -12.32 8.78
C THR A 62 36.05 -11.58 7.46
N PHE A 63 37.07 -10.85 6.99
CA PHE A 63 37.01 -10.03 5.77
C PHE A 63 38.08 -10.47 4.75
N ARG A 64 37.87 -10.13 3.47
CA ARG A 64 38.75 -10.55 2.36
C ARG A 64 40.07 -9.76 2.26
N ARG A 65 40.13 -8.54 2.78
CA ARG A 65 41.31 -7.64 2.74
C ARG A 65 41.74 -7.25 4.15
N TYR A 66 43.02 -6.91 4.33
CA TYR A 66 43.55 -6.34 5.58
C TYR A 66 42.98 -4.94 5.85
N SER A 67 43.10 -4.48 7.10
CA SER A 67 42.38 -3.34 7.72
C SER A 67 42.59 -1.98 7.06
N GLU A 68 43.55 -1.81 6.16
CA GLU A 68 43.87 -0.52 5.53
C GLU A 68 42.81 -0.03 4.53
N ASP A 69 41.92 -0.91 4.06
CA ASP A 69 40.84 -0.58 3.10
C ASP A 69 39.46 -0.40 3.77
N TRP A 70 39.36 -0.61 5.08
CA TRP A 70 38.07 -0.53 5.77
C TRP A 70 37.78 0.92 6.12
N ASP A 71 36.54 1.34 5.88
CA ASP A 71 36.03 2.54 6.51
C ASP A 71 35.97 2.28 8.02
N LEU A 72 36.99 2.76 8.75
CA LEU A 72 37.14 2.56 10.19
C LEU A 72 35.90 3.05 10.94
N GLU A 73 35.29 4.15 10.51
CA GLU A 73 34.09 4.69 11.13
C GLU A 73 32.91 3.73 10.98
N SER A 74 32.70 3.20 9.78
CA SER A 74 31.70 2.16 9.53
C SER A 74 31.95 0.91 10.38
N PHE A 75 33.21 0.49 10.54
CA PHE A 75 33.56 -0.68 11.36
C PHE A 75 33.30 -0.44 12.84
N TYR A 76 33.74 0.70 13.40
CA TYR A 76 33.46 1.06 14.80
C TYR A 76 31.95 1.16 15.05
N SER A 77 31.20 1.76 14.13
CA SER A 77 29.74 1.84 14.19
C SER A 77 29.08 0.46 14.20
N LEU A 78 29.53 -0.45 13.31
CA LEU A 78 29.07 -1.84 13.29
C LEU A 78 29.34 -2.53 14.63
N MET A 79 30.58 -2.45 15.13
CA MET A 79 30.98 -3.10 16.38
C MET A 79 30.19 -2.57 17.58
N SER A 80 30.05 -1.25 17.69
CA SER A 80 29.22 -0.61 18.73
C SER A 80 27.78 -1.11 18.69
N ARG A 81 27.20 -1.22 17.49
CA ARG A 81 25.84 -1.70 17.28
C ARG A 81 25.66 -3.16 17.71
N ILE A 82 26.51 -4.07 17.21
CA ILE A 82 26.36 -5.51 17.50
C ILE A 82 26.67 -5.87 18.96
N TYR A 83 27.58 -5.16 19.62
CA TYR A 83 27.82 -5.32 21.06
C TYR A 83 26.72 -4.69 21.92
N GLY A 84 26.02 -3.68 21.41
CA GLY A 84 24.84 -3.10 22.07
C GLY A 84 23.61 -4.00 22.10
N ALA A 85 23.58 -5.11 21.34
CA ALA A 85 22.42 -5.97 21.19
C ALA A 85 22.09 -6.86 22.41
N SER A 86 22.98 -6.96 23.41
CA SER A 86 22.81 -7.78 24.62
C SER A 86 22.38 -9.23 24.34
N LEU A 87 23.19 -9.96 23.57
CA LEU A 87 22.93 -11.36 23.22
C LEU A 87 23.43 -12.32 24.31
N LYS A 88 22.63 -13.33 24.65
CA LYS A 88 22.99 -14.40 25.59
C LYS A 88 23.51 -15.68 24.90
N GLY A 89 23.23 -15.85 23.61
CA GLY A 89 23.57 -17.06 22.86
C GLY A 89 22.82 -18.31 23.27
N VAL A 90 21.67 -18.17 23.93
CA VAL A 90 20.86 -19.27 24.43
C VAL A 90 19.38 -18.98 24.19
N GLY A 91 18.59 -20.02 23.90
CA GLY A 91 17.15 -19.93 23.64
C GLY A 91 16.80 -19.96 22.16
N ASP A 92 15.52 -19.88 21.86
CA ASP A 92 15.02 -19.93 20.49
C ASP A 92 15.06 -18.54 19.84
N ASP A 93 15.41 -18.51 18.56
CA ASP A 93 15.25 -17.32 17.72
C ASP A 93 13.76 -17.07 17.46
N LYS A 94 13.32 -15.81 17.53
CA LYS A 94 11.91 -15.46 17.30
C LYS A 94 11.76 -14.45 16.18
N MET A 95 10.83 -14.73 15.27
CA MET A 95 10.39 -13.79 14.26
C MET A 95 9.32 -12.85 14.83
N CYS A 96 9.60 -11.56 14.80
CA CYS A 96 8.79 -10.49 15.37
C CYS A 96 8.16 -9.63 14.26
N TRP A 97 6.87 -9.32 14.42
CA TRP A 97 6.12 -8.42 13.54
C TRP A 97 6.23 -6.97 14.03
N LYS A 98 6.94 -6.11 13.30
CA LYS A 98 7.24 -4.72 13.73
C LYS A 98 5.99 -3.86 14.04
N PRO A 99 4.93 -3.87 13.21
CA PRO A 99 3.76 -3.02 13.41
C PRO A 99 2.93 -3.32 14.67
N ALA A 100 3.01 -4.54 15.22
CA ALA A 100 2.30 -4.90 16.44
C ALA A 100 3.25 -5.59 17.43
N ARG A 101 4.11 -4.78 18.08
CA ARG A 101 5.05 -5.26 19.10
C ARG A 101 4.29 -6.08 20.16
N GLY A 102 4.73 -7.32 20.37
CA GLY A 102 4.22 -8.23 21.40
C GLY A 102 2.96 -9.03 21.07
N LYS A 103 2.19 -8.67 20.03
CA LYS A 103 0.97 -9.42 19.63
C LYS A 103 1.21 -10.42 18.49
N GLY A 104 2.45 -10.52 18.01
CA GLY A 104 2.82 -11.37 16.88
C GLY A 104 2.23 -10.88 15.56
N PHE A 105 2.37 -11.71 14.53
CA PHE A 105 1.77 -11.45 13.22
C PHE A 105 0.26 -11.66 13.28
N THR A 106 -0.51 -10.71 12.76
CA THR A 106 -1.94 -10.90 12.50
C THR A 106 -2.27 -10.46 11.10
N VAL A 107 -3.20 -11.18 10.45
CA VAL A 107 -3.72 -10.81 9.12
C VAL A 107 -4.28 -9.38 9.15
N HIS A 108 -5.00 -9.01 10.22
CA HIS A 108 -5.53 -7.65 10.38
C HIS A 108 -4.44 -6.58 10.36
N SER A 109 -3.36 -6.75 11.14
CA SER A 109 -2.25 -5.79 11.17
C SER A 109 -1.52 -5.72 9.83
N TYR A 110 -1.39 -6.85 9.12
CA TYR A 110 -0.83 -6.87 7.77
C TYR A 110 -1.68 -6.06 6.78
N TYR A 111 -3.00 -6.25 6.78
CA TYR A 111 -3.91 -5.48 5.94
C TYR A 111 -3.88 -3.99 6.29
N GLN A 112 -3.82 -3.61 7.56
CA GLN A 112 -3.67 -2.19 7.95
C GLN A 112 -2.43 -1.55 7.34
N VAL A 113 -1.29 -2.24 7.32
CA VAL A 113 -0.07 -1.76 6.67
C VAL A 113 -0.25 -1.61 5.15
N LEU A 114 -0.97 -2.54 4.51
CA LEU A 114 -1.28 -2.44 3.08
C LEU A 114 -2.22 -1.26 2.78
N THR A 115 -3.28 -1.09 3.58
CA THR A 115 -4.35 -0.12 3.33
C THR A 115 -4.02 1.30 3.77
N ASN A 116 -3.12 1.50 4.76
CA ASN A 116 -2.68 2.83 5.19
C ASN A 116 -1.95 3.63 4.09
N SER A 117 -1.67 3.02 2.92
CA SER A 117 -1.12 3.71 1.76
C SER A 117 -2.17 4.39 0.87
N VAL A 118 -3.47 4.15 1.10
CA VAL A 118 -4.56 4.69 0.28
C VAL A 118 -5.56 5.42 1.16
N ASP A 119 -5.23 6.66 1.54
CA ASP A 119 -6.15 7.64 2.15
C ASP A 119 -7.19 8.18 1.14
N GLN A 120 -7.65 7.35 0.20
CA GLN A 120 -8.85 7.66 -0.58
C GLN A 120 -10.02 6.94 0.09
N SER A 121 -10.72 7.65 0.97
CA SER A 121 -11.96 7.14 1.56
C SER A 121 -13.01 6.99 0.45
N PHE A 122 -13.05 5.83 -0.20
CA PHE A 122 -14.07 5.54 -1.19
C PHE A 122 -15.46 5.59 -0.53
N PRO A 123 -16.45 6.28 -1.13
CA PRO A 123 -17.77 6.45 -0.54
C PRO A 123 -18.65 5.18 -0.63
N TRP A 124 -18.17 4.05 -0.11
CA TRP A 124 -18.77 2.72 -0.27
C TRP A 124 -20.20 2.63 0.26
N LYS A 125 -20.52 3.36 1.33
CA LYS A 125 -21.87 3.36 1.92
C LYS A 125 -22.90 3.92 0.94
N THR A 126 -22.54 4.94 0.16
CA THR A 126 -23.44 5.52 -0.85
C THR A 126 -23.80 4.50 -1.91
N VAL A 127 -22.84 3.67 -2.30
CA VAL A 127 -23.01 2.65 -3.33
C VAL A 127 -23.78 1.46 -2.78
N TRP A 128 -23.28 0.84 -1.71
CA TRP A 128 -23.76 -0.46 -1.24
C TRP A 128 -24.92 -0.39 -0.22
N LYS A 129 -25.16 0.75 0.44
CA LYS A 129 -26.32 0.93 1.33
C LYS A 129 -27.48 1.69 0.69
N SER A 130 -27.39 2.00 -0.61
CA SER A 130 -28.50 2.60 -1.35
C SER A 130 -29.62 1.57 -1.59
N LYS A 131 -30.85 2.05 -1.78
CA LYS A 131 -32.02 1.20 -2.09
C LYS A 131 -32.15 0.88 -3.58
N VAL A 132 -31.03 0.75 -4.30
CA VAL A 132 -31.01 0.44 -5.74
C VAL A 132 -30.80 -1.05 -5.98
N LEU A 133 -31.09 -1.50 -7.20
CA LEU A 133 -30.78 -2.87 -7.62
C LEU A 133 -29.27 -3.11 -7.57
N SER A 134 -28.86 -4.33 -7.18
CA SER A 134 -27.45 -4.71 -7.07
C SER A 134 -26.65 -4.49 -8.36
N ARG A 135 -27.29 -4.65 -9.53
CA ARG A 135 -26.67 -4.37 -10.83
C ARG A 135 -26.30 -2.90 -11.00
N VAL A 136 -27.15 -1.98 -10.52
CA VAL A 136 -26.88 -0.53 -10.56
C VAL A 136 -25.79 -0.18 -9.54
N ALA A 137 -25.83 -0.75 -8.34
CA ALA A 137 -24.78 -0.54 -7.34
C ALA A 137 -23.41 -1.02 -7.85
N PHE A 138 -23.36 -2.18 -8.51
CA PHE A 138 -22.14 -2.70 -9.13
C PHE A 138 -21.64 -1.82 -10.27
N PHE A 139 -22.54 -1.34 -11.14
CA PHE A 139 -22.19 -0.40 -12.19
C PHE A 139 -21.60 0.90 -11.62
N VAL A 140 -22.25 1.50 -10.63
CA VAL A 140 -21.77 2.74 -9.99
C VAL A 140 -20.41 2.51 -9.32
N TRP A 141 -20.23 1.37 -8.64
CA TRP A 141 -18.95 1.01 -8.05
C TRP A 141 -17.84 0.91 -9.11
N THR A 142 -18.10 0.20 -10.20
CA THR A 142 -17.13 0.03 -11.29
C THR A 142 -16.84 1.35 -12.01
N ALA A 143 -17.84 2.21 -12.19
CA ALA A 143 -17.67 3.55 -12.73
C ALA A 143 -16.82 4.44 -11.80
N ALA A 144 -17.10 4.41 -10.50
CA ALA A 144 -16.33 5.18 -9.52
C ALA A 144 -14.88 4.71 -9.39
N LEU A 145 -14.60 3.43 -9.66
CA LEU A 145 -13.23 2.92 -9.80
C LEU A 145 -12.57 3.27 -11.15
N GLY A 146 -13.28 3.97 -12.03
CA GLY A 146 -12.79 4.33 -13.35
C GLY A 146 -12.62 3.12 -14.28
N ASN A 147 -13.42 2.05 -14.09
CA ASN A 147 -13.20 0.74 -14.72
C ASN A 147 -14.32 0.31 -15.68
N ILE A 148 -15.24 1.19 -16.05
CA ILE A 148 -16.25 0.90 -17.09
C ILE A 148 -15.64 0.98 -18.50
N LEU A 149 -16.35 0.46 -19.49
CA LEU A 149 -15.90 0.34 -20.89
C LEU A 149 -15.92 1.67 -21.63
N THR A 150 -15.07 2.61 -21.22
CA THR A 150 -14.84 3.89 -21.92
C THR A 150 -13.62 3.80 -22.82
N ILE A 151 -13.58 4.63 -23.88
CA ILE A 151 -12.47 4.63 -24.84
C ILE A 151 -11.12 4.92 -24.16
N ASP A 152 -11.07 5.81 -23.16
CA ASP A 152 -9.85 6.06 -22.39
C ASP A 152 -9.33 4.79 -21.69
N ASN A 153 -10.22 3.95 -21.16
CA ASN A 153 -9.87 2.68 -20.53
C ASN A 153 -9.44 1.61 -21.52
N LEU A 154 -10.06 1.56 -22.70
CA LEU A 154 -9.62 0.68 -23.79
C LEU A 154 -8.21 1.06 -24.27
N ARG A 155 -7.91 2.36 -24.33
CA ARG A 155 -6.58 2.87 -24.67
C ARG A 155 -5.52 2.54 -23.62
N LYS A 156 -5.86 2.61 -22.33
CA LYS A 156 -4.96 2.14 -21.24
C LYS A 156 -4.58 0.65 -21.42
N ARG A 157 -5.43 -0.13 -22.11
CA ARG A 157 -5.19 -1.54 -22.46
C ARG A 157 -4.58 -1.73 -23.86
N GLN A 158 -4.03 -0.67 -24.46
CA GLN A 158 -3.36 -0.69 -25.78
C GLN A 158 -4.31 -0.99 -26.97
N ILE A 159 -5.62 -0.75 -26.82
CA ILE A 159 -6.57 -0.86 -27.93
C ILE A 159 -6.70 0.52 -28.61
N LEU A 160 -6.36 0.59 -29.90
CA LEU A 160 -6.36 1.82 -30.68
C LEU A 160 -7.75 2.12 -31.26
N ILE A 161 -8.44 3.11 -30.68
CA ILE A 161 -9.78 3.57 -31.08
C ILE A 161 -9.78 5.10 -31.11
N LEU A 162 -10.56 5.72 -32.01
CA LEU A 162 -10.77 7.17 -32.08
C LEU A 162 -11.44 7.71 -30.80
N ASP A 163 -10.94 8.83 -30.27
CA ASP A 163 -11.36 9.37 -28.97
C ASP A 163 -12.59 10.26 -29.05
N TRP A 164 -13.75 9.69 -29.35
CA TRP A 164 -14.99 10.45 -29.37
C TRP A 164 -16.03 9.80 -28.47
N CYS A 165 -16.52 10.58 -27.52
CA CYS A 165 -17.68 10.24 -26.70
C CYS A 165 -18.83 9.73 -27.57
N CYS A 166 -19.32 8.53 -27.25
CA CYS A 166 -20.37 7.86 -27.99
C CYS A 166 -21.66 8.70 -28.11
N MET A 167 -21.91 9.59 -27.15
CA MET A 167 -23.08 10.47 -27.12
C MET A 167 -22.82 11.81 -27.81
N CYS A 168 -21.91 12.64 -27.28
CA CYS A 168 -21.78 14.03 -27.73
C CYS A 168 -20.92 14.22 -28.99
N LYS A 169 -20.11 13.22 -29.36
CA LYS A 169 -19.18 13.23 -30.51
C LYS A 169 -18.23 14.45 -30.57
N ARG A 170 -18.00 15.15 -29.45
CA ARG A 170 -17.23 16.40 -29.39
C ARG A 170 -15.92 16.27 -28.60
N ASN A 171 -15.95 15.53 -27.49
CA ASN A 171 -14.80 15.36 -26.59
C ASN A 171 -14.42 13.88 -26.48
N GLY A 172 -13.24 13.61 -25.92
CA GLY A 172 -12.80 12.25 -25.60
C GLY A 172 -13.72 11.55 -24.59
N GLU A 173 -13.80 10.23 -24.69
CA GLU A 173 -14.67 9.43 -23.83
C GLU A 173 -13.92 8.95 -22.59
N SER A 174 -14.18 9.59 -21.45
CA SER A 174 -13.79 9.14 -20.11
C SER A 174 -15.01 8.83 -19.27
N VAL A 175 -14.82 8.15 -18.13
CA VAL A 175 -15.94 7.86 -17.21
C VAL A 175 -16.62 9.14 -16.73
N ASP A 176 -15.84 10.14 -16.33
CA ASP A 176 -16.38 11.43 -15.87
C ASP A 176 -17.07 12.18 -17.02
N HIS A 177 -16.50 12.14 -18.24
CA HIS A 177 -17.16 12.77 -19.37
C HIS A 177 -18.46 12.05 -19.71
N LEU A 178 -18.44 10.74 -19.89
CA LEU A 178 -19.61 9.96 -20.29
C LEU A 178 -20.78 10.13 -19.32
N LEU A 179 -20.51 10.10 -18.00
CA LEU A 179 -21.57 10.07 -16.99
C LEU A 179 -22.03 11.44 -16.48
N ILE A 180 -21.16 12.46 -16.46
CA ILE A 180 -21.48 13.74 -15.80
C ILE A 180 -21.12 15.01 -16.59
N HIS A 181 -20.10 14.99 -17.47
CA HIS A 181 -19.68 16.19 -18.23
C HIS A 181 -20.07 16.19 -19.71
N CYS A 182 -20.59 15.08 -20.22
CA CYS A 182 -21.14 14.99 -21.57
C CYS A 182 -22.37 15.89 -21.62
N PRO A 183 -22.51 16.81 -22.59
CA PRO A 183 -23.67 17.70 -22.65
C PRO A 183 -25.01 16.98 -22.56
N ILE A 184 -25.13 15.81 -23.23
CA ILE A 184 -26.35 14.99 -23.17
C ILE A 184 -26.58 14.44 -21.76
N ALA A 185 -25.54 13.91 -21.11
CA ALA A 185 -25.65 13.38 -19.75
C ALA A 185 -25.92 14.50 -18.72
N PHE A 186 -25.26 15.65 -18.89
CA PHE A 186 -25.44 16.83 -18.07
C PHE A 186 -26.89 17.33 -18.14
N ASP A 187 -27.47 17.45 -19.33
CA ASP A 187 -28.85 17.88 -19.53
C ASP A 187 -29.85 16.91 -18.86
N LEU A 188 -29.60 15.59 -18.97
CA LEU A 188 -30.40 14.57 -18.28
C LEU A 188 -30.32 14.75 -16.76
N TRP A 189 -29.13 14.94 -16.20
CA TRP A 189 -28.97 15.22 -14.78
C TRP A 189 -29.63 16.52 -14.35
N SER A 190 -29.48 17.61 -15.12
CA SER A 190 -30.13 18.89 -14.86
C SER A 190 -31.65 18.78 -14.83
N MET A 191 -32.23 18.01 -15.73
CA MET A 191 -33.66 17.70 -15.73
C MET A 191 -34.05 16.97 -14.44
N VAL A 192 -33.33 15.92 -14.07
CA VAL A 192 -33.59 15.16 -12.84
C VAL A 192 -33.47 16.07 -11.61
N PHE A 193 -32.40 16.85 -11.48
CA PHE A 193 -32.22 17.75 -10.34
C PHE A 193 -33.35 18.79 -10.25
N THR A 194 -33.79 19.33 -11.39
CA THR A 194 -34.90 20.29 -11.47
C THR A 194 -36.23 19.64 -11.05
N LEU A 195 -36.49 18.38 -11.43
CA LEU A 195 -37.67 17.63 -10.98
C LEU A 195 -37.73 17.46 -9.45
N PHE A 196 -36.57 17.40 -8.79
CA PHE A 196 -36.48 17.33 -7.34
C PHE A 196 -36.29 18.70 -6.66
N GLY A 197 -36.33 19.80 -7.42
CA GLY A 197 -36.14 21.16 -6.89
C GLY A 197 -34.72 21.43 -6.36
N ILE A 198 -33.72 20.74 -6.91
CA ILE A 198 -32.31 20.83 -6.49
C ILE A 198 -31.53 21.69 -7.47
N HIS A 199 -30.85 22.71 -6.97
CA HIS A 199 -29.79 23.38 -7.71
C HIS A 199 -28.47 22.65 -7.44
N TRP A 200 -27.89 22.05 -8.49
CA TRP A 200 -26.69 21.24 -8.38
C TRP A 200 -25.55 21.79 -9.24
N VAL A 201 -24.34 21.77 -8.69
CA VAL A 201 -23.10 22.05 -9.43
C VAL A 201 -22.37 20.73 -9.61
N MET A 202 -22.11 20.34 -10.85
CA MET A 202 -21.53 19.03 -11.15
C MET A 202 -20.08 18.96 -10.66
N SER A 203 -19.76 17.92 -9.88
CA SER A 203 -18.40 17.68 -9.39
C SER A 203 -17.45 17.34 -10.54
N LYS A 204 -16.13 17.47 -10.30
CA LYS A 204 -15.12 17.14 -11.31
C LYS A 204 -15.12 15.65 -11.66
N THR A 205 -15.31 14.78 -10.67
CA THR A 205 -15.30 13.32 -10.88
C THR A 205 -16.57 12.65 -10.38
N VAL A 206 -16.84 11.46 -10.89
CA VAL A 206 -17.93 10.60 -10.42
C VAL A 206 -17.74 10.23 -8.94
N VAL A 207 -16.51 10.00 -8.48
CA VAL A 207 -16.23 9.70 -7.06
C VAL A 207 -16.59 10.88 -6.17
N ASP A 208 -16.22 12.10 -6.56
CA ASP A 208 -16.55 13.31 -5.81
C ASP A 208 -18.07 13.52 -5.74
N LEU A 209 -18.78 13.27 -6.85
CA LEU A 209 -20.23 13.31 -6.88
C LEU A 209 -20.84 12.33 -5.86
N LEU A 210 -20.34 11.10 -5.81
CA LEU A 210 -20.79 10.08 -4.83
C LEU A 210 -20.46 10.46 -3.38
N ALA A 211 -19.34 11.15 -3.15
CA ALA A 211 -18.95 11.64 -1.85
C ALA A 211 -19.87 12.79 -1.37
N CYS A 212 -20.23 13.72 -2.26
CA CYS A 212 -21.18 14.80 -1.94
C CYS A 212 -22.55 14.27 -1.51
N TRP A 213 -22.98 13.12 -2.03
CA TRP A 213 -24.24 12.49 -1.68
C TRP A 213 -24.25 11.75 -0.34
N GLN A 214 -23.11 11.61 0.35
CA GLN A 214 -23.05 11.09 1.73
C GLN A 214 -23.56 12.08 2.78
N GLY A 215 -23.74 13.35 2.43
CA GLY A 215 -24.16 14.44 3.33
C GLY A 215 -25.68 14.64 3.45
N LYS A 216 -26.10 15.88 3.77
CA LYS A 216 -27.48 16.33 4.10
C LYS A 216 -28.58 15.97 3.07
N LEU A 217 -28.23 15.43 1.91
CA LEU A 217 -29.15 14.97 0.87
C LEU A 217 -29.45 13.47 0.93
N GLY A 218 -28.99 12.72 1.95
CA GLY A 218 -29.08 11.25 2.00
C GLY A 218 -30.45 10.64 1.66
N GLY A 219 -31.57 11.31 1.96
CA GLY A 219 -32.91 10.86 1.53
C GLY A 219 -33.23 11.06 0.05
N ILE A 220 -32.71 12.14 -0.56
CA ILE A 220 -32.94 12.53 -1.96
C ILE A 220 -31.86 11.92 -2.87
N GLY A 221 -30.61 11.87 -2.43
CA GLY A 221 -29.51 11.17 -3.11
C GLY A 221 -29.85 9.72 -3.40
N ILE A 222 -30.35 8.98 -2.39
CA ILE A 222 -30.79 7.58 -2.57
C ILE A 222 -31.91 7.43 -3.62
N ARG A 223 -32.80 8.43 -3.75
CA ARG A 223 -33.86 8.44 -4.77
C ARG A 223 -33.31 8.76 -6.16
N LEU A 224 -32.37 9.71 -6.27
CA LEU A 224 -31.67 10.05 -7.50
C LEU A 224 -30.85 8.87 -8.04
N PHE A 225 -30.25 8.06 -7.17
CA PHE A 225 -29.52 6.84 -7.55
C PHE A 225 -30.38 5.80 -8.28
N GLY A 226 -31.68 5.73 -8.02
CA GLY A 226 -32.60 4.84 -8.74
C GLY A 226 -32.77 5.21 -10.21
N TRP A 227 -32.52 6.47 -10.57
CA TRP A 227 -32.67 7.02 -11.93
C TRP A 227 -31.39 6.97 -12.75
N LEU A 228 -30.31 6.37 -12.25
CA LEU A 228 -29.18 5.95 -13.08
C LEU A 228 -29.56 4.82 -14.06
N CYS A 229 -30.66 4.10 -13.80
CA CYS A 229 -31.12 2.98 -14.62
C CYS A 229 -31.53 3.34 -16.07
N PRO A 230 -32.03 4.55 -16.37
CA PRO A 230 -32.26 4.98 -17.76
C PRO A 230 -31.06 5.67 -18.46
N ILE A 231 -29.95 5.96 -17.76
CA ILE A 231 -28.76 6.59 -18.38
C ILE A 231 -27.73 5.53 -18.83
N VAL A 232 -27.88 4.28 -18.38
CA VAL A 232 -26.99 3.14 -18.66
C VAL A 232 -27.69 2.09 -19.52
#